data_AF-A0A6C0F139-F1
#
_entry.id   AF-A0A6C0F139-F1
#
_cell.length_a   1.000
_cell.length_b   1.000
_cell.length_c   1.000
_cell.angle_alpha   90.00
_cell.angle_beta   90.00
_cell.angle_gamma   90.00
#
_symmetry.space_group_name_H-M   'P 1'
#
loop_
_entity.id
_entity.type
_entity.pdbx_description
1 polymer ?
#
loop_
_entity_poly.entity_id
_entity_poly.type
_entity_poly.pdbx_seq_one_letter_code
_entity_poly.pdbx_strand_id
1 'polypeptide(L)'
;MSCPKSDSPIDISTTANVLSCEIFCAYMHQYKDSACTVTQFPTYLKLSYDATTSAAVTFNKEGYNVREINIYAPSIHTYNGSPADAEMLIIHDGAGKKLIVSLPLVQSNGAAKSATILDNIITKFSSTFDKTKTNDSQLVNVPNYNLENFIPSAPYFFYMGGAPFSPCDGQYSFLVFDKTKSPITINSATLATLTGLITPSEIKAVTRSDYYYNASGPNVKPGSRNKDEIYIECNPTGEDGEILYQTPPTMLVPDMGALSMDNLMKNPYLNVVVGVGLSYMALKMVSKIL
;
A
#
# COMPACT_ATOMS: atom_id res chain seq x y z
N MET A 1 11.21 -17.70 -2.90
CA MET A 1 11.46 -18.20 -4.28
C MET A 1 11.21 -17.07 -5.25
N SER A 2 12.13 -16.88 -6.20
CA SER A 2 12.02 -15.89 -7.28
C SER A 2 11.03 -16.34 -8.36
N CYS A 3 10.57 -15.40 -9.18
CA CYS A 3 9.64 -15.65 -10.28
C CYS A 3 10.34 -15.43 -11.63
N PRO A 4 10.83 -16.48 -12.31
CA PRO A 4 11.71 -16.35 -13.49
C PRO A 4 11.08 -15.64 -14.70
N LYS A 5 9.75 -15.61 -14.77
CA LYS A 5 8.99 -14.94 -15.84
C LYS A 5 8.50 -13.55 -15.45
N SER A 6 8.85 -13.08 -14.25
CA SER A 6 8.51 -11.72 -13.82
C SER A 6 9.35 -10.72 -14.59
N ASP A 7 8.72 -9.62 -14.99
CA ASP A 7 9.33 -8.43 -15.59
C ASP A 7 9.68 -7.37 -14.53
N SER A 8 9.71 -7.80 -13.26
CA SER A 8 10.00 -7.01 -12.06
C SER A 8 10.86 -7.84 -11.10
N PRO A 9 11.69 -7.21 -10.24
CA PRO A 9 11.93 -5.76 -10.14
C PRO A 9 12.72 -5.24 -11.34
N ILE A 10 12.83 -3.92 -11.49
CA ILE A 10 13.57 -3.30 -12.59
C ILE A 10 14.84 -2.60 -12.12
N ASP A 11 15.77 -2.39 -13.06
CA ASP A 11 16.90 -1.48 -12.88
C ASP A 11 16.47 -0.05 -13.17
N ILE A 12 16.52 0.80 -12.16
CA ILE A 12 16.14 2.22 -12.24
C ILE A 12 17.34 3.03 -12.73
N SER A 13 17.23 3.62 -13.93
CA SER A 13 18.18 4.65 -14.33
C SER A 13 17.82 5.97 -13.66
N THR A 14 18.69 6.46 -12.78
CA THR A 14 18.52 7.75 -12.09
C THR A 14 18.97 8.94 -12.92
N THR A 15 19.44 8.71 -14.14
CA THR A 15 19.99 9.73 -15.06
C THR A 15 19.22 9.81 -16.38
N ALA A 16 18.35 8.84 -16.67
CA ALA A 16 17.51 8.86 -17.85
C ALA A 16 16.47 9.99 -17.79
N ASN A 17 16.13 10.54 -18.96
CA ASN A 17 14.98 11.41 -19.10
C ASN A 17 13.71 10.56 -19.05
N VAL A 18 13.05 10.56 -17.89
CA VAL A 18 11.87 9.76 -17.61
C VAL A 18 10.62 10.66 -17.67
N LEU A 19 9.54 10.16 -18.26
CA LEU A 19 8.29 10.91 -18.34
C LEU A 19 7.69 11.15 -16.96
N SER A 20 7.14 12.34 -16.74
CA SER A 20 6.46 12.68 -15.49
C SER A 20 5.14 11.91 -15.33
N CYS A 21 4.79 11.53 -14.11
CA CYS A 21 3.49 10.92 -13.78
C CYS A 21 2.72 11.63 -12.66
N GLU A 22 3.09 12.87 -12.30
CA GLU A 22 2.54 13.57 -11.12
C GLU A 22 1.01 13.49 -10.96
N ILE A 23 0.27 13.44 -12.07
CA ILE A 23 -1.20 13.34 -12.07
C ILE A 23 -1.69 11.90 -11.86
N PHE A 24 -1.21 10.94 -12.65
CA PHE A 24 -1.78 9.57 -12.70
C PHE A 24 -1.07 8.57 -11.78
N CYS A 25 0.07 8.94 -11.20
CA CYS A 25 0.77 8.14 -10.18
C CYS A 25 0.74 8.84 -8.81
N ALA A 26 -0.29 9.65 -8.53
CA ALA A 26 -0.42 10.35 -7.27
C ALA A 26 -0.61 9.37 -6.09
N TYR A 27 0.22 9.53 -5.07
CA TYR A 27 0.27 8.67 -3.88
C TYR A 27 0.06 9.50 -2.62
N MET A 28 -0.86 9.05 -1.76
CA MET A 28 -1.14 9.63 -0.45
C MET A 28 -1.12 8.55 0.62
N HIS A 29 -0.61 8.87 1.81
CA HIS A 29 -0.52 7.93 2.91
C HIS A 29 -0.94 8.55 4.25
N GLN A 30 -1.48 7.70 5.12
CA GLN A 30 -1.95 8.06 6.46
C GLN A 30 -1.91 6.85 7.41
N TYR A 31 -0.76 6.19 7.44
CA TYR A 31 -0.48 5.03 8.27
C TYR A 31 -0.70 5.32 9.76
N LYS A 32 -1.03 4.26 10.50
CA LYS A 32 -1.35 4.30 11.94
C LYS A 32 -0.33 3.52 12.74
N ASP A 33 -0.42 3.62 14.05
CA ASP A 33 0.41 2.77 14.91
C ASP A 33 -0.09 1.32 14.83
N SER A 34 0.83 0.38 14.91
CA SER A 34 0.54 -1.05 14.76
C SER A 34 1.42 -1.91 15.69
N ALA A 35 1.01 -3.15 15.92
CA ALA A 35 1.83 -4.22 16.45
C ALA A 35 2.69 -4.86 15.36
N CYS A 36 3.97 -5.09 15.68
CA CYS A 36 4.94 -5.69 14.77
C CYS A 36 5.22 -7.14 15.14
N THR A 37 4.72 -8.10 14.37
CA THR A 37 5.20 -9.48 14.37
C THR A 37 6.24 -9.63 13.27
N VAL A 38 7.42 -10.12 13.62
CA VAL A 38 8.50 -10.38 12.68
C VAL A 38 8.59 -11.87 12.43
N THR A 39 8.60 -12.28 11.16
CA THR A 39 8.82 -13.66 10.74
C THR A 39 10.08 -13.73 9.88
N GLN A 40 10.99 -14.65 10.19
CA GLN A 40 12.21 -14.84 9.38
C GLN A 40 11.96 -15.82 8.25
N PHE A 41 12.10 -15.38 7.00
CA PHE A 41 12.20 -16.29 5.86
C PHE A 41 13.67 -16.42 5.45
N PRO A 42 14.04 -17.48 4.68
CA PRO A 42 15.43 -17.70 4.31
C PRO A 42 16.10 -16.51 3.59
N THR A 43 15.33 -15.69 2.86
CA THR A 43 15.85 -14.62 2.00
C THR A 43 15.33 -13.21 2.35
N TYR A 44 14.45 -13.10 3.33
CA TYR A 44 13.87 -11.81 3.74
C TYR A 44 13.26 -11.90 5.15
N LEU A 45 13.14 -10.76 5.82
CA LEU A 45 12.30 -10.65 7.01
C LEU A 45 10.93 -10.14 6.60
N LYS A 46 9.88 -10.79 7.11
CA LYS A 46 8.51 -10.31 6.98
C LYS A 46 8.09 -9.59 8.26
N LEU A 47 7.47 -8.43 8.14
CA LEU A 47 6.85 -7.71 9.25
C LEU A 47 5.34 -7.65 9.01
N SER A 48 4.57 -7.94 10.04
CA SER A 48 3.13 -7.73 10.05
C SER A 48 2.81 -6.25 10.23
N TYR A 49 1.62 -5.89 9.78
CA TYR A 49 1.01 -4.59 10.06
C TYR A 49 -0.49 -4.81 10.22
N ASP A 50 -1.09 -4.16 11.20
CA ASP A 50 -2.47 -4.39 11.58
C ASP A 50 -3.41 -3.89 10.48
N ALA A 51 -4.45 -4.70 10.22
CA ALA A 51 -5.49 -4.31 9.28
C ALA A 51 -6.27 -3.11 9.83
N THR A 52 -6.45 -2.09 8.99
CA THR A 52 -7.26 -0.91 9.30
C THR A 52 -8.60 -0.97 8.57
N THR A 53 -9.64 -0.39 9.18
CA THR A 53 -10.97 -0.28 8.56
C THR A 53 -11.02 0.76 7.44
N SER A 54 -10.16 1.78 7.53
CA SER A 54 -9.94 2.77 6.47
C SER A 54 -8.66 2.45 5.69
N ALA A 55 -8.65 2.78 4.40
CA ALA A 55 -7.46 2.66 3.55
C ALA A 55 -6.27 3.42 4.16
N ALA A 56 -5.17 2.69 4.41
CA ALA A 56 -3.92 3.25 4.90
C ALA A 56 -3.26 4.18 3.87
N VAL A 57 -3.46 3.89 2.58
CA VAL A 57 -2.95 4.69 1.47
C VAL A 57 -3.98 4.83 0.36
N THR A 58 -3.81 5.88 -0.44
CA THR A 58 -4.52 6.06 -1.71
C THR A 58 -3.50 6.20 -2.83
N PHE A 59 -3.65 5.42 -3.89
CA PHE A 59 -2.84 5.53 -5.10
C PHE A 59 -3.76 5.63 -6.32
N ASN A 60 -3.58 6.68 -7.12
CA ASN A 60 -4.44 6.99 -8.26
C ASN A 60 -5.95 6.93 -7.90
N LYS A 61 -6.32 7.56 -6.79
CA LYS A 61 -7.69 7.63 -6.23
C LYS A 61 -8.26 6.30 -5.70
N GLU A 62 -7.49 5.23 -5.72
CA GLU A 62 -7.88 3.92 -5.19
C GLU A 62 -7.31 3.70 -3.80
N GLY A 63 -8.11 3.14 -2.89
CA GLY A 63 -7.70 2.83 -1.52
C GLY A 63 -7.01 1.47 -1.40
N TYR A 64 -5.93 1.40 -0.62
CA TYR A 64 -5.22 0.16 -0.32
C TYR A 64 -4.91 0.04 1.18
N ASN A 65 -4.81 -1.20 1.65
CA ASN A 65 -4.38 -1.56 3.00
C ASN A 65 -3.09 -2.37 2.95
N VAL A 66 -2.27 -2.22 3.99
CA VAL A 66 -1.03 -3.00 4.10
C VAL A 66 -1.38 -4.46 4.32
N ARG A 67 -0.77 -5.32 3.49
CA ARG A 67 -0.81 -6.77 3.63
C ARG A 67 0.34 -7.26 4.51
N GLU A 68 1.55 -6.84 4.15
CA GLU A 68 2.80 -7.21 4.83
C GLU A 68 3.94 -6.30 4.37
N ILE A 69 5.04 -6.32 5.12
CA ILE A 69 6.28 -5.66 4.75
C ILE A 69 7.37 -6.70 4.61
N ASN A 70 8.13 -6.68 3.52
CA ASN A 70 9.27 -7.56 3.31
C ASN A 70 10.57 -6.75 3.25
N ILE A 71 11.58 -7.17 4.01
CA ILE A 71 12.92 -6.55 4.01
C ILE A 71 13.92 -7.53 3.40
N TYR A 72 14.57 -7.09 2.32
CA TYR A 72 15.63 -7.81 1.61
C TYR A 72 16.99 -7.14 1.86
N ALA A 73 18.06 -7.92 1.85
CA ALA A 73 19.43 -7.41 1.84
C ALA A 73 20.29 -8.29 0.90
N PRO A 74 20.92 -7.73 -0.16
CA PRO A 74 20.78 -6.35 -0.66
C PRO A 74 19.38 -6.07 -1.25
N SER A 75 19.17 -4.87 -1.81
CA SER A 75 17.90 -4.56 -2.51
C SER A 75 17.67 -5.47 -3.73
N ILE A 76 16.40 -5.71 -4.07
CA ILE A 76 16.03 -6.48 -5.26
C ILE A 76 15.86 -5.58 -6.48
N HIS A 77 15.43 -4.32 -6.30
CA HIS A 77 15.63 -3.29 -7.33
C HIS A 77 17.09 -2.88 -7.38
N THR A 78 17.55 -2.47 -8.56
CA THR A 78 18.87 -1.87 -8.74
C THR A 78 18.75 -0.44 -9.24
N TYR A 79 19.82 0.32 -9.07
CA TYR A 79 19.91 1.73 -9.45
C TYR A 79 21.18 1.92 -10.26
N ASN A 80 21.02 2.12 -11.58
CA ASN A 80 22.11 2.09 -12.56
C ASN A 80 22.99 0.82 -12.42
N GLY A 81 22.35 -0.34 -12.34
CA GLY A 81 22.99 -1.66 -12.22
C GLY A 81 23.51 -2.02 -10.82
N SER A 82 23.42 -1.12 -9.84
CA SER A 82 23.91 -1.36 -8.47
C SER A 82 22.79 -1.40 -7.44
N PRO A 83 22.74 -2.41 -6.54
CA PRO A 83 21.73 -2.45 -5.49
C PRO A 83 21.99 -1.40 -4.40
N ALA A 84 20.97 -1.10 -3.59
CA ALA A 84 21.11 -0.51 -2.26
C ALA A 84 21.50 -1.58 -1.22
N ASP A 85 21.92 -1.15 -0.04
CA ASP A 85 22.40 -2.04 1.02
C ASP A 85 21.29 -2.97 1.54
N ALA A 86 20.05 -2.50 1.55
CA ALA A 86 18.85 -3.28 1.77
C ALA A 86 17.64 -2.62 1.07
N GLU A 87 16.48 -3.26 1.12
CA GLU A 87 15.23 -2.71 0.59
C GLU A 87 14.03 -3.17 1.41
N MET A 88 13.14 -2.23 1.69
CA MET A 88 11.85 -2.49 2.32
C MET A 88 10.75 -2.38 1.27
N LEU A 89 10.00 -3.47 1.08
CA LEU A 89 8.80 -3.51 0.25
C LEU A 89 7.57 -3.50 1.15
N ILE A 90 6.78 -2.45 1.08
CA ILE A 90 5.48 -2.38 1.74
C ILE A 90 4.43 -2.82 0.72
N ILE A 91 3.86 -4.00 0.95
CA ILE A 91 2.95 -4.64 0.01
C ILE A 91 1.52 -4.36 0.47
N HIS A 92 0.70 -3.86 -0.45
CA HIS A 92 -0.68 -3.48 -0.20
C HIS A 92 -1.63 -4.21 -1.13
N ASP A 93 -2.82 -4.51 -0.60
CA ASP A 93 -3.96 -4.99 -1.37
C ASP A 93 -5.09 -3.95 -1.32
N GLY A 94 -5.75 -3.76 -2.45
CA GLY A 94 -6.97 -2.98 -2.61
C GLY A 94 -8.08 -3.85 -3.23
N ALA A 95 -9.15 -3.24 -3.74
CA ALA A 95 -10.26 -3.93 -4.39
C ALA A 95 -9.83 -4.61 -5.71
N GLY A 96 -9.16 -5.76 -5.62
CA GLY A 96 -8.61 -6.53 -6.75
C GLY A 96 -7.32 -5.96 -7.35
N LYS A 97 -6.80 -4.85 -6.81
CA LYS A 97 -5.57 -4.19 -7.24
C LYS A 97 -4.48 -4.38 -6.19
N LYS A 98 -3.22 -4.40 -6.63
CA LYS A 98 -2.06 -4.57 -5.74
C LYS A 98 -1.06 -3.43 -5.93
N LEU A 99 -0.45 -2.98 -4.84
CA LEU A 99 0.51 -1.87 -4.80
C LEU A 99 1.72 -2.26 -3.96
N ILE A 100 2.92 -1.99 -4.46
CA ILE A 100 4.18 -2.12 -3.72
C ILE A 100 4.82 -0.75 -3.62
N VAL A 101 5.09 -0.31 -2.38
CA VAL A 101 5.93 0.84 -2.11
C VAL A 101 7.32 0.33 -1.74
N SER A 102 8.31 0.67 -2.57
CA SER A 102 9.69 0.20 -2.50
C SER A 102 10.59 1.29 -1.94
N LEU A 103 11.25 0.99 -0.82
CA LEU A 103 12.09 1.94 -0.10
C LEU A 103 13.54 1.41 -0.06
N PRO A 104 14.48 2.04 -0.79
CA PRO A 104 15.89 1.68 -0.68
C PRO A 104 16.43 2.07 0.69
N LEU A 105 17.13 1.13 1.33
CA LEU A 105 17.84 1.34 2.58
C LEU A 105 19.33 1.49 2.28
N VAL A 106 19.92 2.59 2.73
CA VAL A 106 21.35 2.89 2.58
C VAL A 106 22.02 2.90 3.94
N GLN A 107 23.16 2.23 4.05
CA GLN A 107 23.91 2.18 5.28
C GLN A 107 24.39 3.59 5.66
N SER A 108 23.94 4.06 6.82
CA SER A 108 24.39 5.31 7.40
C SER A 108 24.19 5.26 8.91
N ASN A 109 25.21 5.67 9.67
CA ASN A 109 25.14 5.70 11.12
C ASN A 109 24.54 7.04 11.55
N GLY A 110 23.23 7.04 11.79
CA GLY A 110 22.47 8.23 12.14
C GLY A 110 21.26 7.91 13.01
N ALA A 111 20.74 8.94 13.69
CA ALA A 111 19.60 8.82 14.60
C ALA A 111 18.25 9.09 13.90
N ALA A 112 18.15 8.83 12.60
CA ALA A 112 16.89 8.98 11.87
C ALA A 112 15.81 8.08 12.52
N LYS A 113 14.58 8.60 12.65
CA LYS A 113 13.50 7.88 13.34
C LYS A 113 13.23 6.50 12.72
N SER A 114 13.25 6.41 11.39
CA SER A 114 13.18 5.15 10.64
C SER A 114 14.30 4.17 11.00
N ALA A 115 15.55 4.64 11.04
CA ALA A 115 16.71 3.82 11.41
C ALA A 115 16.60 3.29 12.84
N THR A 116 16.18 4.14 13.80
CA THR A 116 15.97 3.74 15.20
C THR A 116 14.83 2.73 15.35
N ILE A 117 13.74 2.87 14.59
CA ILE A 117 12.64 1.90 14.61
C ILE A 117 13.12 0.56 14.02
N LEU A 118 13.82 0.57 12.88
CA LEU A 118 14.38 -0.63 12.27
C LEU A 118 15.39 -1.34 13.18
N ASP A 119 16.25 -0.57 13.85
CA ASP A 119 17.21 -1.10 14.80
C ASP A 119 16.49 -1.82 15.95
N ASN A 120 15.47 -1.19 16.53
CA ASN A 120 14.65 -1.81 17.58
C ASN A 120 13.96 -3.10 17.09
N ILE A 121 13.41 -3.12 15.87
CA ILE A 121 12.74 -4.30 15.32
C ILE A 121 13.75 -5.44 15.17
N ILE A 122 14.85 -5.19 14.45
CA ILE A 122 15.80 -6.24 14.03
C ILE A 122 16.59 -6.74 15.24
N THR A 123 17.05 -5.86 16.12
CA THR A 123 17.84 -6.27 17.30
C THR A 123 16.99 -7.09 18.28
N LYS A 124 15.77 -6.64 18.60
CA LYS A 124 14.87 -7.39 19.49
C LYS A 124 14.43 -8.72 18.89
N PHE A 125 14.18 -8.78 17.59
CA PHE A 125 13.89 -10.06 16.93
C PHE A 125 15.12 -10.99 16.98
N SER A 126 16.31 -10.48 16.67
CA SER A 126 17.54 -11.29 16.66
C SER A 126 17.90 -11.91 18.01
N SER A 127 17.46 -11.31 19.12
CA SER A 127 17.70 -11.81 20.47
C SER A 127 16.65 -12.82 20.95
N THR A 128 15.49 -12.90 20.29
CA THR A 128 14.38 -13.77 20.70
C THR A 128 14.10 -14.90 19.73
N PHE A 129 14.52 -14.79 18.46
CA PHE A 129 14.18 -15.79 17.46
C PHE A 129 14.87 -17.14 17.70
N ASP A 130 14.13 -18.20 17.40
CA ASP A 130 14.60 -19.57 17.47
C ASP A 130 15.32 -19.96 16.18
N LYS A 131 16.66 -19.93 16.21
CA LYS A 131 17.54 -20.32 15.10
C LYS A 131 17.31 -21.74 14.57
N THR A 132 16.66 -22.61 15.34
CA THR A 132 16.42 -24.00 14.95
C THR A 132 15.13 -24.16 14.14
N LYS A 133 14.25 -23.14 14.14
CA LYS A 133 12.98 -23.18 13.42
C LYS A 133 13.06 -22.46 12.09
N THR A 134 12.51 -23.08 11.06
CA THR A 134 12.19 -22.39 9.81
C THR A 134 10.98 -21.49 10.03
N ASN A 135 11.03 -20.24 9.57
CA ASN A 135 9.91 -19.30 9.67
C ASN A 135 9.50 -18.98 11.11
N ASP A 136 10.47 -18.89 12.02
CA ASP A 136 10.19 -18.43 13.38
C ASP A 136 9.57 -17.03 13.38
N SER A 137 8.57 -16.84 14.22
CA SER A 137 7.74 -15.65 14.23
C SER A 137 7.57 -15.12 15.64
N GLN A 138 8.00 -13.90 15.89
CA GLN A 138 8.00 -13.28 17.22
C GLN A 138 7.29 -11.93 17.19
N LEU A 139 6.42 -11.69 18.18
CA LEU A 139 5.89 -10.35 18.44
C LEU A 139 7.01 -9.48 19.01
N VAL A 140 7.34 -8.38 18.34
CA VAL A 140 8.36 -7.44 18.78
C VAL A 140 7.68 -6.16 19.25
N ASN A 141 7.82 -5.87 20.55
CA ASN A 141 7.29 -4.63 21.11
C ASN A 141 8.19 -3.45 20.71
N VAL A 142 7.76 -2.67 19.71
CA VAL A 142 8.46 -1.49 19.21
C VAL A 142 7.57 -0.26 19.39
N PRO A 143 7.96 0.70 20.24
CA PRO A 143 7.20 1.94 20.41
C PRO A 143 7.08 2.68 19.08
N ASN A 144 5.88 3.19 18.79
CA ASN A 144 5.59 3.98 17.59
C ASN A 144 5.90 3.26 16.27
N TYR A 145 5.68 1.93 16.20
CA TYR A 145 5.74 1.21 14.94
C TYR A 145 4.63 1.70 14.01
N ASN A 146 5.01 2.59 13.09
CA ASN A 146 4.12 3.26 12.16
C ASN A 146 4.90 3.58 10.88
N LEU A 147 4.31 3.22 9.73
CA LEU A 147 4.93 3.37 8.41
C LEU A 147 5.08 4.83 7.97
N GLU A 148 4.37 5.78 8.60
CA GLU A 148 4.60 7.24 8.44
C GLU A 148 6.05 7.62 8.72
N ASN A 149 6.74 6.89 9.60
CA ASN A 149 8.14 7.18 9.93
C ASN A 149 9.12 6.72 8.86
N PHE A 150 8.66 5.96 7.86
CA PHE A 150 9.49 5.36 6.82
C PHE A 150 9.32 6.06 5.49
N ILE A 151 8.11 6.45 5.10
CA ILE A 151 7.88 7.04 3.77
C ILE A 151 8.52 8.43 3.65
N PRO A 152 9.47 8.63 2.71
CA PRO A 152 10.05 9.95 2.49
C PRO A 152 9.09 10.90 1.77
N SER A 153 9.09 12.18 2.12
CA SER A 153 8.43 13.24 1.34
C SER A 153 9.28 13.65 0.13
N ALA A 154 9.46 12.72 -0.81
CA ALA A 154 10.43 12.86 -1.89
C ALA A 154 10.05 12.06 -3.15
N PRO A 155 10.76 12.29 -4.27
CA PRO A 155 10.41 11.68 -5.54
C PRO A 155 10.48 10.15 -5.56
N TYR A 156 9.67 9.56 -6.44
CA TYR A 156 9.65 8.12 -6.72
C TYR A 156 9.38 7.84 -8.19
N PHE A 157 9.80 6.66 -8.62
CA PHE A 157 9.48 6.10 -9.92
C PHE A 157 8.20 5.26 -9.83
N PHE A 158 7.44 5.23 -10.92
CA PHE A 158 6.24 4.42 -11.05
C PHE A 158 6.34 3.49 -12.26
N TYR A 159 6.01 2.21 -12.07
CA TYR A 159 5.81 1.28 -13.17
C TYR A 159 4.81 0.18 -12.80
N MET A 160 4.35 -0.56 -13.80
CA MET A 160 3.55 -1.77 -13.61
C MET A 160 4.38 -3.01 -13.98
N GLY A 161 4.25 -4.06 -13.18
CA GLY A 161 4.87 -5.33 -13.49
C GLY A 161 4.39 -6.49 -12.62
N GLY A 162 4.84 -7.69 -12.96
CA GLY A 162 4.49 -8.93 -12.30
C GLY A 162 5.10 -9.08 -10.90
N ALA A 163 4.54 -9.99 -10.11
CA ALA A 163 5.08 -10.33 -8.79
C ALA A 163 6.51 -10.89 -8.91
N PRO A 164 7.53 -10.28 -8.24
CA PRO A 164 8.90 -10.76 -8.28
C PRO A 164 9.14 -11.97 -7.35
N PHE A 165 8.18 -12.26 -6.48
CA PHE A 165 8.22 -13.31 -5.46
C PHE A 165 6.99 -14.22 -5.54
N SER A 166 7.16 -15.43 -5.02
CA SER A 166 6.07 -16.43 -4.88
C SER A 166 4.80 -15.82 -4.26
N PRO A 167 3.60 -16.15 -4.77
CA PRO A 167 3.30 -17.21 -5.72
C PRO A 167 3.37 -16.80 -7.20
N CYS A 168 4.09 -15.71 -7.53
CA CYS A 168 4.27 -15.23 -8.90
C CYS A 168 2.94 -14.81 -9.56
N ASP A 169 2.05 -14.20 -8.79
CA ASP A 169 0.68 -13.93 -9.19
C ASP A 169 0.32 -12.45 -9.31
N GLY A 170 -0.33 -12.13 -10.42
CA GLY A 170 -0.91 -10.81 -10.65
C GLY A 170 0.09 -9.74 -11.03
N GLN A 171 -0.47 -8.56 -11.27
CA GLN A 171 0.22 -7.33 -11.63
C GLN A 171 0.19 -6.38 -10.45
N TYR A 172 1.29 -5.68 -10.24
CA TYR A 172 1.50 -4.73 -9.17
C TYR A 172 1.80 -3.36 -9.75
N SER A 173 1.21 -2.33 -9.14
CA SER A 173 1.75 -0.97 -9.25
C SER A 173 2.95 -0.86 -8.32
N PHE A 174 4.10 -0.42 -8.83
CA PHE A 174 5.31 -0.21 -8.05
C PHE A 174 5.59 1.28 -7.90
N LEU A 175 5.78 1.73 -6.66
CA LEU A 175 6.31 3.06 -6.33
C LEU A 175 7.71 2.88 -5.75
N VAL A 176 8.74 3.14 -6.54
CA VAL A 176 10.14 2.92 -6.15
C VAL A 176 10.78 4.25 -5.81
N PHE A 177 11.07 4.48 -4.54
CA PHE A 177 11.71 5.71 -4.11
C PHE A 177 13.14 5.84 -4.64
N ASP A 178 13.53 7.07 -4.99
CA ASP A 178 14.84 7.37 -5.53
C ASP A 178 15.93 7.26 -4.45
N LYS A 179 16.82 6.26 -4.61
CA LYS A 179 17.96 6.00 -3.72
C LYS A 179 18.88 7.21 -3.53
N THR A 180 18.92 8.14 -4.49
CA THR A 180 19.82 9.30 -4.47
C THR A 180 19.21 10.56 -3.85
N LYS A 181 17.87 10.66 -3.83
CA LYS A 181 17.17 11.86 -3.34
C LYS A 181 16.76 11.76 -1.88
N SER A 182 16.33 10.58 -1.45
CA SER A 182 15.80 10.39 -0.10
C SER A 182 15.83 8.93 0.35
N PRO A 183 17.01 8.27 0.35
CA PRO A 183 17.08 6.92 0.85
C PRO A 183 16.72 6.91 2.35
N ILE A 184 16.08 5.84 2.78
CA ILE A 184 15.95 5.56 4.22
C ILE A 184 17.29 5.01 4.69
N THR A 185 17.69 5.33 5.92
CA THR A 185 18.97 4.85 6.45
C THR A 185 18.81 3.59 7.31
N ILE A 186 19.82 2.73 7.27
CA ILE A 186 19.98 1.60 8.20
C ILE A 186 21.36 1.68 8.87
N ASN A 187 21.42 1.50 10.18
CA ASN A 187 22.69 1.51 10.90
C ASN A 187 23.54 0.29 10.52
N SER A 188 24.86 0.44 10.52
CA SER A 188 25.76 -0.64 10.08
C SER A 188 25.63 -1.91 10.92
N ALA A 189 25.50 -1.78 12.25
CA ALA A 189 25.28 -2.92 13.15
C ALA A 189 23.93 -3.63 12.88
N THR A 190 22.88 -2.86 12.59
CA THR A 190 21.55 -3.40 12.24
C THR A 190 21.60 -4.14 10.91
N LEU A 191 22.29 -3.59 9.90
CA LEU A 191 22.48 -4.25 8.60
C LEU A 191 23.30 -5.55 8.73
N ALA A 192 24.34 -5.54 9.55
CA ALA A 192 25.12 -6.75 9.85
C ALA A 192 24.24 -7.82 10.53
N THR A 193 23.36 -7.41 11.45
CA THR A 193 22.41 -8.32 12.10
C THR A 193 21.42 -8.88 11.08
N LEU A 194 20.84 -8.02 10.24
CA LEU A 194 19.90 -8.41 9.18
C LEU A 194 20.53 -9.45 8.24
N THR A 195 21.73 -9.18 7.71
CA THR A 195 22.45 -10.10 6.81
C THR A 195 22.91 -11.39 7.50
N GLY A 196 22.99 -11.41 8.83
CA GLY A 196 23.17 -12.65 9.60
C GLY A 196 21.88 -13.47 9.77
N LEU A 197 20.70 -12.84 9.63
CA LEU A 197 19.38 -13.49 9.75
C LEU A 197 18.86 -14.04 8.42
N ILE A 198 19.24 -13.43 7.29
CA ILE A 198 18.73 -13.77 5.96
C ILE A 198 19.87 -13.94 4.96
N THR A 199 19.63 -14.73 3.93
CA THR A 199 20.54 -14.87 2.79
C THR A 199 20.13 -13.96 1.64
N PRO A 200 21.06 -13.53 0.76
CA PRO A 200 20.70 -12.75 -0.42
C PRO A 200 19.64 -13.44 -1.29
N SER A 201 18.66 -12.68 -1.76
CA SER A 201 17.64 -13.19 -2.66
C SER A 201 18.21 -13.49 -4.06
N GLU A 202 17.66 -14.51 -4.70
CA GLU A 202 17.94 -14.84 -6.10
C GLU A 202 17.13 -14.01 -7.10
N ILE A 203 16.23 -13.15 -6.62
CA ILE A 203 15.46 -12.22 -7.46
C ILE A 203 16.45 -11.24 -8.12
N LYS A 204 16.32 -11.07 -9.44
CA LYS A 204 17.19 -10.19 -10.24
C LYS A 204 16.36 -9.08 -10.88
N ALA A 205 16.92 -7.87 -10.86
CA ALA A 205 16.37 -6.75 -11.60
C ALA A 205 16.51 -6.96 -13.10
N VAL A 206 15.50 -6.54 -13.86
CA VAL A 206 15.51 -6.55 -15.33
C VAL A 206 15.65 -5.12 -15.88
N THR A 207 16.28 -4.98 -17.03
CA THR A 207 16.39 -3.67 -17.70
C THR A 207 15.11 -3.37 -18.46
N ARG A 208 14.48 -2.23 -18.14
CA ARG A 208 13.27 -1.70 -18.77
C ARG A 208 13.36 -0.18 -18.83
N SER A 209 12.56 0.44 -19.69
CA SER A 209 12.51 1.90 -19.84
C SER A 209 11.07 2.46 -19.79
N ASP A 210 10.08 1.59 -19.60
CA ASP A 210 8.66 1.91 -19.50
C ASP A 210 8.25 2.16 -18.04
N TYR A 211 8.88 3.17 -17.45
CA TYR A 211 8.56 3.67 -16.14
C TYR A 211 8.46 5.21 -16.16
N TYR A 212 7.84 5.76 -15.13
CA TYR A 212 7.55 7.17 -15.00
C TYR A 212 8.15 7.73 -13.72
N TYR A 213 8.18 9.05 -13.59
CA TYR A 213 8.77 9.72 -12.44
C TYR A 213 7.79 10.73 -11.82
N ASN A 214 7.59 10.63 -10.52
CA ASN A 214 6.87 11.61 -9.73
C ASN A 214 7.88 12.48 -8.98
N ALA A 215 8.14 13.68 -9.49
CA ALA A 215 9.04 14.61 -8.83
C ALA A 215 8.44 15.26 -7.57
N SER A 216 7.11 15.18 -7.39
CA SER A 216 6.39 15.86 -6.29
C SER A 216 6.43 15.06 -5.01
N GLY A 217 6.56 13.75 -5.11
CA GLY A 217 6.53 12.86 -3.98
C GLY A 217 5.11 12.66 -3.43
N PRO A 218 4.99 11.99 -2.27
CA PRO A 218 3.70 11.66 -1.68
C PRO A 218 2.98 12.88 -1.13
N ASN A 219 1.67 12.76 -0.94
CA ASN A 219 0.80 13.74 -0.26
C ASN A 219 0.75 15.12 -0.95
N VAL A 220 1.26 15.24 -2.17
CA VAL A 220 1.09 16.43 -3.02
C VAL A 220 -0.14 16.24 -3.89
N LYS A 221 -1.04 17.24 -3.90
CA LYS A 221 -2.23 17.19 -4.76
C LYS A 221 -1.79 17.26 -6.24
N PRO A 222 -2.34 16.42 -7.12
CA PRO A 222 -2.14 16.52 -8.56
C PRO A 222 -2.38 17.95 -9.06
N GLY A 223 -1.46 18.48 -9.87
CA GLY A 223 -1.58 19.84 -10.43
C GLY A 223 -1.25 20.98 -9.45
N SER A 224 -0.71 20.68 -8.26
CA SER A 224 -0.41 21.69 -7.24
C SER A 224 1.04 22.24 -7.30
N ARG A 225 1.67 22.26 -8.48
CA ARG A 225 2.91 23.03 -8.69
C ARG A 225 2.53 24.37 -9.32
N ASN A 226 2.71 25.43 -8.55
CA ASN A 226 2.38 26.83 -8.88
C ASN A 226 0.89 27.14 -8.98
N LYS A 227 0.52 28.33 -8.49
CA LYS A 227 -0.87 28.86 -8.45
C LYS A 227 -1.43 29.21 -9.84
N ASP A 228 -0.69 28.96 -10.93
CA ASP A 228 -0.95 29.57 -12.23
C ASP A 228 -0.98 28.57 -13.41
N GLU A 229 -1.06 27.26 -13.17
CA GLU A 229 -1.15 26.29 -14.26
C GLU A 229 -2.61 25.83 -14.47
N ILE A 230 -3.14 26.22 -15.64
CA ILE A 230 -4.49 25.92 -16.11
C ILE A 230 -4.67 24.40 -16.17
N TYR A 231 -5.59 23.88 -15.36
CA TYR A 231 -6.03 22.49 -15.44
C TYR A 231 -6.84 22.30 -16.73
N ILE A 232 -6.22 21.70 -17.76
CA ILE A 232 -6.92 21.31 -18.98
C ILE A 232 -7.56 19.94 -18.73
N GLU A 233 -8.84 19.95 -18.37
CA GLU A 233 -9.68 18.77 -18.45
C GLU A 233 -9.76 18.33 -19.91
N CYS A 234 -9.20 17.16 -20.22
CA CYS A 234 -9.42 16.50 -21.51
C CYS A 234 -10.84 15.92 -21.53
N ASN A 235 -11.84 16.81 -21.65
CA ASN A 235 -13.19 16.42 -22.00
C ASN A 235 -13.22 16.05 -23.48
N PRO A 236 -13.92 14.98 -23.90
CA PRO A 236 -14.07 14.68 -25.32
C PRO A 236 -14.73 15.88 -26.01
N THR A 237 -14.04 16.44 -27.01
CA THR A 237 -14.58 17.53 -27.83
C THR A 237 -15.04 16.99 -29.18
N GLY A 238 -16.08 17.60 -29.73
CA GLY A 238 -16.50 17.37 -31.11
C GLY A 238 -15.46 17.85 -32.12
N GLU A 239 -15.71 17.58 -33.40
CA GLU A 239 -14.85 17.98 -34.55
C GLU A 239 -14.72 19.52 -34.69
N ASP A 240 -15.63 20.24 -34.03
CA ASP A 240 -15.79 21.69 -33.93
C ASP A 240 -15.22 22.29 -32.62
N GLY A 241 -14.65 21.47 -31.73
CA GLY A 241 -14.04 21.95 -30.49
C GLY A 241 -15.03 22.28 -29.37
N GLU A 242 -16.33 21.94 -29.55
CA GLU A 242 -17.31 22.04 -28.47
C GLU A 242 -17.11 20.91 -27.45
N ILE A 243 -17.17 21.26 -26.17
CA ILE A 243 -17.12 20.33 -25.05
C ILE A 243 -18.38 19.46 -25.06
N LEU A 244 -18.24 18.16 -25.31
CA LEU A 244 -19.36 17.22 -25.27
C LEU A 244 -19.66 16.87 -23.81
N TYR A 245 -20.28 17.79 -23.07
CA TYR A 245 -20.95 17.41 -21.83
C TYR A 245 -22.12 16.50 -22.18
N GLN A 246 -21.97 15.20 -21.98
CA GLN A 246 -23.13 14.37 -21.69
C GLN A 246 -23.61 14.78 -20.31
N THR A 247 -24.69 15.54 -20.24
CA THR A 247 -25.57 15.47 -19.06
C THR A 247 -25.77 13.97 -18.80
N PRO A 248 -25.39 13.46 -17.62
CA PRO A 248 -25.88 12.15 -17.24
C PRO A 248 -27.40 12.22 -17.40
N PRO A 249 -28.06 11.19 -17.96
CA PRO A 249 -29.52 11.17 -17.98
C PRO A 249 -29.97 11.48 -16.56
N THR A 250 -30.90 12.44 -16.43
CA THR A 250 -31.46 12.87 -15.16
C THR A 250 -31.86 11.64 -14.37
N MET A 251 -30.97 11.17 -13.49
CA MET A 251 -31.35 10.20 -12.49
C MET A 251 -32.30 10.99 -11.61
N LEU A 252 -33.58 10.62 -11.66
CA LEU A 252 -34.54 10.98 -10.64
C LEU A 252 -33.89 10.62 -9.31
N VAL A 253 -33.35 11.61 -8.62
CA VAL A 253 -32.89 11.45 -7.25
C VAL A 253 -34.17 11.17 -6.47
N PRO A 254 -34.38 9.97 -5.90
CA PRO A 254 -35.42 9.82 -4.92
C PRO A 254 -34.96 10.67 -3.74
N ASP A 255 -35.76 11.68 -3.42
CA ASP A 255 -35.62 12.46 -2.20
C ASP A 255 -35.52 11.49 -1.01
N MET A 256 -34.31 11.39 -0.43
CA MET A 256 -34.06 10.64 0.80
C MET A 256 -34.53 11.43 2.04
N GLY A 257 -35.42 12.39 1.86
CA GLY A 257 -36.14 13.12 2.90
C GLY A 257 -37.52 12.56 3.24
N ALA A 258 -37.75 11.23 3.25
CA ALA A 258 -39.02 10.69 3.73
C ALA A 258 -38.99 9.22 4.22
N LEU A 259 -38.03 8.86 5.08
CA LEU A 259 -38.29 7.77 6.04
C LEU A 259 -39.09 8.33 7.24
N SER A 260 -40.27 8.89 6.96
CA SER A 260 -41.25 9.18 8.01
C SER A 260 -42.02 7.92 8.32
N MET A 261 -42.12 7.59 9.61
CA MET A 261 -42.78 6.39 10.13
C MET A 261 -44.28 6.34 9.77
N ASP A 262 -44.86 7.48 9.38
CA ASP A 262 -46.24 7.61 8.92
C ASP A 262 -46.49 7.00 7.53
N ASN A 263 -45.48 6.94 6.66
CA ASN A 263 -45.59 6.31 5.33
C ASN A 263 -45.31 4.80 5.37
N LEU A 264 -44.54 4.33 6.37
CA LEU A 264 -44.32 2.90 6.59
C LEU A 264 -45.63 2.21 7.06
N MET A 265 -46.40 2.84 7.95
CA MET A 265 -47.65 2.31 8.52
C MET A 265 -48.85 2.28 7.55
N LYS A 266 -48.74 2.97 6.41
CA LYS A 266 -49.79 2.98 5.37
C LYS A 266 -49.59 1.89 4.31
N ASN A 267 -48.50 1.12 4.35
CA ASN A 267 -48.29 0.02 3.43
C ASN A 267 -49.14 -1.20 3.86
N PRO A 268 -50.15 -1.61 3.08
CA PRO A 268 -51.04 -2.71 3.45
C PRO A 268 -50.29 -4.05 3.62
N TYR A 269 -49.16 -4.24 2.93
CA TYR A 269 -48.35 -5.44 3.05
C TYR A 269 -47.51 -5.47 4.34
N LEU A 270 -47.09 -4.31 4.84
CA LEU A 270 -46.31 -4.23 6.08
C LEU A 270 -47.18 -4.56 7.31
N ASN A 271 -48.44 -4.10 7.31
CA ASN A 271 -49.39 -4.43 8.38
C ASN A 271 -49.70 -5.93 8.45
N VAL A 272 -49.70 -6.63 7.31
CA VAL A 272 -49.86 -8.10 7.27
C VAL A 272 -48.64 -8.79 7.88
N VAL A 273 -47.43 -8.39 7.51
CA VAL A 273 -46.19 -9.01 8.03
C VAL A 273 -46.01 -8.77 9.53
N VAL A 274 -46.26 -7.54 9.99
CA VAL A 274 -46.19 -7.19 11.43
C VAL A 274 -47.30 -7.91 12.20
N GLY A 275 -48.51 -8.00 11.65
CA GLY A 275 -49.63 -8.70 12.28
C GLY A 275 -49.38 -10.21 12.43
N VAL A 276 -48.83 -10.86 11.40
CA VAL A 276 -48.45 -12.29 11.46
C VAL A 276 -47.30 -12.51 12.45
N GLY A 277 -46.33 -11.58 12.51
CA GLY A 277 -45.23 -11.65 13.47
C GLY A 277 -45.69 -11.54 14.93
N LEU A 278 -46.59 -10.59 15.23
CA LEU A 278 -47.11 -10.39 16.59
C LEU A 278 -48.02 -11.52 17.05
N SER A 279 -48.85 -12.06 16.16
CA SER A 279 -49.69 -13.22 16.45
C SER A 279 -48.85 -14.50 16.67
N TYR A 280 -47.77 -14.69 15.91
CA TYR A 280 -46.81 -15.77 16.14
C TYR A 280 -46.08 -15.63 17.49
N MET A 281 -45.66 -14.42 17.87
CA MET A 281 -45.04 -14.19 19.18
C MET A 281 -46.02 -14.41 20.35
N ALA A 282 -47.28 -14.00 20.20
CA ALA A 282 -48.31 -14.25 21.21
C ALA A 282 -48.60 -15.75 21.38
N LEU A 283 -48.72 -16.51 20.28
CA LEU A 283 -48.85 -17.97 20.30
C LEU A 283 -47.66 -18.64 20.99
N LYS A 284 -46.44 -18.16 20.74
CA LYS A 284 -45.21 -18.70 21.34
C LYS A 284 -45.03 -18.34 22.82
N MET A 285 -45.65 -17.25 23.28
CA MET A 285 -45.71 -16.91 24.70
C MET A 285 -46.78 -17.71 25.45
N VAL A 286 -47.95 -17.93 24.85
CA VAL A 286 -49.00 -18.78 25.44
C VAL A 286 -48.54 -20.24 25.55
N SER A 287 -47.79 -20.75 24.57
CA SER A 287 -47.20 -22.11 24.63
C SER A 287 -46.07 -22.26 25.65
N LYS A 288 -45.62 -21.17 26.30
CA LYS A 288 -44.62 -21.18 27.38
C LYS A 288 -45.26 -21.05 28.77
N ILE A 289 -46.55 -20.74 28.84
CA ILE A 289 -47.30 -20.48 30.10
C ILE A 289 -48.28 -21.63 30.42
N LEU A 290 -48.56 -22.52 29.47
CA LEU A 290 -49.17 -23.84 29.69
C LEU A 290 -48.07 -24.91 29.85
#